data_AF-A0AAP0MFU4-F1
#
_entry.id   AF-A0AAP0MFU4-F1
#
_cell.length_a   1.000
_cell.length_b   1.000
_cell.length_c   1.000
_cell.angle_alpha   90.00
_cell.angle_beta   90.00
_cell.angle_gamma   90.00
#
_symmetry.space_group_name_H-M   'P 1'
#
loop_
_entity.id
_entity.type
_entity.pdbx_description
1 polymer ?
#
loop_
_entity_poly.entity_id
_entity_poly.type
_entity_poly.pdbx_seq_one_letter_code
_entity_poly.pdbx_strand_id
1 'polypeptide(L)'
;MENIGAFLGFWERGAQKRSNFEETASRSVKRWASTTVFLSFFIILFIGSFLYWVNVSVFPGSLLREEIFASKSSEESLGECPEYFRWIHKDLEPWKHTGISREMLERAKAHAQFRLVIINGDAYVEKYKNAYQTRDVFTVWGILQLLRLYPGKVPDLELMFSCGDRPVVKKRDYEGANSTSPPPVFHYCGDQESLDIVFPDWSFWGWAETNIRPWNSILEDIKEGNKRTKWINRAPYAYWKGNPYVSIAREDLMKCNVTDKYQWKTRLYVQDWHKEKKQGFKKSKLADQCTHRYKIYVEGQAWSARAIGRAGSRYMQEKLKMKYVYDYMFHLLIEYAKLLKFEPRIPNEGKKVCAQKLASSQNGLGKRFMVESMVNSSSETLPCTMPPPFEPLSLKAFFENNEMIKRQVEMWEKDSWESLKFG
;
A
#
# COMPACT_ATOMS: atom_id res chain seq x y z
N MET A 1 -72.35 -11.05 0.31
CA MET A 1 -71.80 -12.09 1.19
C MET A 1 -70.34 -11.71 1.40
N GLU A 2 -70.07 -10.65 2.17
CA GLU A 2 -69.97 -10.68 3.64
C GLU A 2 -68.88 -11.64 4.10
N ASN A 3 -67.94 -11.30 4.97
CA ASN A 3 -67.44 -10.06 5.55
C ASN A 3 -66.13 -10.46 6.27
N ILE A 4 -65.21 -9.52 6.44
CA ILE A 4 -64.42 -9.21 7.68
C ILE A 4 -64.44 -10.32 8.77
N GLY A 5 -63.34 -10.77 9.38
CA GLY A 5 -62.01 -10.22 9.68
C GLY A 5 -61.50 -10.97 10.93
N ALA A 6 -60.25 -11.43 10.97
CA ALA A 6 -59.10 -10.71 11.55
C ALA A 6 -59.02 -10.69 13.10
N PHE A 7 -57.83 -11.09 13.59
CA PHE A 7 -57.12 -10.67 14.83
C PHE A 7 -57.34 -11.36 16.20
N LEU A 8 -56.16 -11.61 16.82
CA LEU A 8 -55.78 -11.65 18.27
C LEU A 8 -56.59 -12.57 19.21
N GLY A 9 -56.00 -13.37 20.11
CA GLY A 9 -54.62 -13.40 20.60
C GLY A 9 -54.50 -12.69 21.95
N PHE A 10 -54.60 -13.42 23.06
CA PHE A 10 -54.23 -12.92 24.38
C PHE A 10 -53.80 -14.05 25.33
N TRP A 11 -52.95 -13.70 26.30
CA TRP A 11 -52.33 -14.58 27.29
C TRP A 11 -52.94 -14.24 28.66
N GLU A 12 -53.39 -15.22 29.44
CA GLU A 12 -53.75 -14.94 30.84
C GLU A 12 -53.42 -16.10 31.79
N ARG A 13 -53.22 -15.75 33.08
CA ARG A 13 -52.65 -16.60 34.13
C ARG A 13 -53.65 -16.80 35.28
N GLY A 14 -53.61 -17.97 35.93
CA GLY A 14 -54.30 -18.24 37.20
C GLY A 14 -54.68 -19.72 37.31
N ALA A 15 -54.00 -20.59 38.06
CA ALA A 15 -53.80 -20.65 39.52
C ALA A 15 -54.94 -21.39 40.30
N GLN A 16 -54.70 -22.68 40.55
CA GLN A 16 -54.64 -23.28 41.91
C GLN A 16 -55.94 -23.57 42.72
N LYS A 17 -56.34 -24.87 42.77
CA LYS A 17 -56.53 -25.73 43.98
C LYS A 17 -56.95 -27.16 43.58
N ARG A 18 -56.34 -28.24 44.11
CA ARG A 18 -56.82 -29.13 45.23
C ARG A 18 -58.30 -29.53 45.10
N SER A 19 -58.72 -30.80 45.20
CA SER A 19 -58.08 -32.05 45.74
C SER A 19 -58.70 -33.31 45.03
N ASN A 20 -58.58 -34.60 45.41
CA ASN A 20 -58.15 -35.27 46.66
C ASN A 20 -57.81 -36.78 46.47
N PHE A 21 -57.41 -37.44 47.57
CA PHE A 21 -57.57 -38.87 47.95
C PHE A 21 -56.61 -40.01 47.48
N GLU A 22 -56.08 -40.70 48.49
CA GLU A 22 -55.60 -42.10 48.68
C GLU A 22 -54.66 -42.76 47.64
N GLU A 23 -53.40 -43.14 47.94
CA GLU A 23 -52.88 -44.16 48.91
C GLU A 23 -53.20 -45.61 48.46
N THR A 24 -52.24 -46.43 47.99
CA THR A 24 -51.28 -47.18 48.83
C THR A 24 -50.23 -48.00 48.02
N ALA A 25 -49.15 -48.44 48.71
CA ALA A 25 -48.36 -49.67 48.48
C ALA A 25 -47.31 -49.82 47.34
N SER A 26 -46.04 -49.55 47.70
CA SER A 26 -44.86 -50.45 47.60
C SER A 26 -44.52 -51.24 46.31
N ARG A 27 -43.38 -50.90 45.67
CA ARG A 27 -42.24 -51.85 45.51
C ARG A 27 -40.92 -51.18 45.09
N SER A 28 -39.82 -51.69 45.65
CA SER A 28 -38.44 -51.31 45.33
C SER A 28 -37.91 -52.01 44.08
N VAL A 29 -37.26 -51.28 43.16
CA VAL A 29 -36.31 -51.83 42.18
C VAL A 29 -35.12 -50.87 41.98
N LYS A 30 -33.93 -51.26 42.44
CA LYS A 30 -32.65 -50.64 42.04
C LYS A 30 -32.30 -51.07 40.62
N ARG A 31 -31.79 -50.16 39.77
CA ARG A 31 -31.19 -50.54 38.48
C ARG A 31 -30.00 -49.65 38.08
N TRP A 32 -28.82 -50.10 38.50
CA TRP A 32 -27.53 -50.07 37.78
C TRP A 32 -27.36 -49.03 36.66
N ALA A 33 -26.67 -47.93 36.95
CA ALA A 33 -25.97 -47.15 35.93
C ALA A 33 -24.65 -47.85 35.60
N SER A 34 -24.47 -48.29 34.35
CA SER A 34 -23.26 -49.00 33.93
C SER A 34 -22.02 -48.10 33.97
N THR A 35 -20.93 -48.59 34.54
CA THR A 35 -19.63 -47.90 34.67
C THR A 35 -19.08 -47.42 33.32
N THR A 36 -19.49 -48.05 32.22
CA THR A 36 -19.14 -47.66 30.83
C THR A 36 -19.62 -46.25 30.45
N VAL A 37 -20.74 -45.78 31.00
CA VAL A 37 -21.32 -44.47 30.67
C VAL A 37 -20.57 -43.33 31.36
N PHE A 38 -20.06 -43.56 32.58
CA PHE A 38 -19.22 -42.57 33.27
C PHE A 38 -17.84 -42.42 32.65
N LEU A 39 -17.19 -43.53 32.24
CA LEU A 39 -15.88 -43.49 31.59
C LEU A 39 -15.91 -42.75 30.24
N SER A 40 -16.97 -42.94 29.44
CA SER A 40 -17.11 -42.25 28.14
C SER A 40 -17.34 -40.74 28.30
N PHE A 41 -18.08 -40.29 29.32
CA PHE A 41 -18.27 -38.86 29.59
C PHE A 41 -16.98 -38.16 30.04
N PHE A 42 -16.17 -38.82 30.89
CA PHE A 42 -14.88 -38.28 31.31
C PHE A 42 -13.83 -38.27 30.19
N ILE A 43 -13.82 -39.27 29.29
CA ILE A 43 -12.91 -39.26 28.12
C ILE A 43 -13.26 -38.12 27.15
N ILE A 44 -14.53 -37.83 26.92
CA ILE A 44 -14.94 -36.70 26.07
C ILE A 44 -14.55 -35.35 26.69
N LEU A 45 -14.66 -35.21 28.02
CA LEU A 45 -14.20 -34.00 28.73
C LEU A 45 -12.67 -33.87 28.72
N PHE A 46 -11.92 -34.98 28.85
CA PHE A 46 -10.46 -34.96 28.76
C PHE A 46 -9.98 -34.65 27.34
N ILE A 47 -10.59 -35.22 26.30
CA ILE A 47 -10.26 -34.88 24.89
C ILE A 47 -10.66 -33.43 24.59
N GLY A 48 -11.82 -32.97 25.09
CA GLY A 48 -12.27 -31.59 24.96
C GLY A 48 -11.33 -30.58 25.62
N SER A 49 -10.86 -30.84 26.85
CA SER A 49 -9.89 -29.98 27.52
C SER A 49 -8.49 -30.09 26.91
N PHE A 50 -8.06 -31.29 26.48
CA PHE A 50 -6.76 -31.49 25.84
C PHE A 50 -6.70 -30.77 24.47
N LEU A 51 -7.76 -30.80 23.67
CA LEU A 51 -7.84 -30.02 22.42
C LEU A 51 -8.02 -28.51 22.65
N TYR A 52 -8.49 -28.08 23.83
CA TYR A 52 -8.54 -26.67 24.23
C TYR A 52 -7.19 -26.16 24.78
N TRP A 53 -6.35 -27.04 25.33
CA TRP A 53 -5.05 -26.70 25.92
C TRP A 53 -3.86 -26.93 24.98
N VAL A 54 -3.98 -27.85 24.03
CA VAL A 54 -3.00 -28.12 22.96
C VAL A 54 -3.16 -27.05 21.86
N ASN A 55 -2.83 -25.81 22.21
CA ASN A 55 -2.60 -24.74 21.25
C ASN A 55 -1.25 -24.99 20.55
N VAL A 56 -1.25 -25.91 19.59
CA VAL A 56 -0.06 -26.34 18.84
C VAL A 56 0.37 -25.26 17.83
N SER A 57 1.03 -24.26 18.41
CA SER A 57 2.03 -23.41 17.75
C SER A 57 3.29 -24.23 17.44
N VAL A 58 3.18 -25.26 16.59
CA VAL A 58 4.36 -25.95 16.04
C VAL A 58 4.74 -25.30 14.71
N PHE A 59 5.37 -24.13 14.87
CA PHE A 59 6.39 -23.59 13.95
C PHE A 59 7.38 -22.82 14.81
N PRO A 60 8.65 -23.26 14.95
CA PRO A 60 9.67 -22.50 15.66
C PRO A 60 10.04 -21.25 14.83
N GLY A 61 9.33 -20.14 15.07
CA GLY A 61 9.52 -18.89 14.32
C GLY A 61 8.56 -17.75 14.71
N SER A 62 7.78 -17.88 15.78
CA SER A 62 6.85 -16.85 16.26
C SER A 62 7.48 -15.82 17.20
N LEU A 63 8.47 -16.21 18.01
CA LEU A 63 9.01 -15.35 19.08
C LEU A 63 9.72 -14.09 18.52
N LEU A 64 10.58 -14.25 17.50
CA LEU A 64 11.17 -13.12 16.76
C LEU A 64 10.13 -12.32 15.95
N ARG A 65 8.99 -12.92 15.59
CA ARG A 65 7.92 -12.21 14.87
C ARG A 65 7.15 -11.29 15.80
N GLU A 66 6.95 -11.66 17.06
CA GLU A 66 6.34 -10.75 18.03
C GLU A 66 7.30 -9.62 18.39
N GLU A 67 8.60 -9.84 18.57
CA GLU A 67 9.55 -8.74 18.82
C GLU A 67 9.67 -7.75 17.63
N ILE A 68 9.67 -8.24 16.38
CA ILE A 68 9.75 -7.38 15.17
C ILE A 68 8.44 -6.63 14.87
N PHE A 69 7.27 -7.15 15.27
CA PHE A 69 5.97 -6.51 15.01
C PHE A 69 5.30 -5.87 16.24
N ALA A 70 5.80 -6.12 17.46
CA ALA A 70 5.36 -5.46 18.69
C ALA A 70 6.36 -4.41 19.22
N SER A 71 7.60 -4.37 18.69
CA SER A 71 8.46 -3.19 18.91
C SER A 71 7.78 -1.95 18.33
N LYS A 72 7.38 -1.08 19.27
CA LYS A 72 6.74 0.22 19.03
C LYS A 72 5.29 0.20 18.50
N SER A 73 4.42 -0.49 19.26
CA SER A 73 3.12 0.13 19.59
C SER A 73 3.31 1.18 20.71
N SER A 74 4.11 2.21 20.44
CA SER A 74 4.00 3.44 21.22
C SER A 74 2.61 4.02 20.97
N GLU A 75 1.99 4.58 22.01
CA GLU A 75 0.90 5.54 21.83
C GLU A 75 1.21 6.45 20.65
N GLU A 76 0.29 6.56 19.69
CA GLU A 76 0.45 7.52 18.60
C GLU A 76 0.46 8.91 19.22
N SER A 77 1.63 9.54 19.27
CA SER A 77 1.71 10.97 19.52
C SER A 77 0.86 11.65 18.44
N LEU A 78 -0.18 12.35 18.88
CA LEU A 78 -1.09 13.13 18.04
C LEU A 78 -0.30 14.29 17.41
N GLY A 79 0.48 13.98 16.38
CA GLY A 79 1.44 14.89 15.79
C GLY A 79 2.46 14.24 14.86
N GLU A 80 2.96 13.03 15.12
CA GLU A 80 4.09 12.48 14.33
C GLU A 80 3.70 11.93 12.94
N CYS A 81 4.59 12.14 11.97
CA CYS A 81 4.48 11.54 10.64
C CYS A 81 4.87 10.05 10.66
N PRO A 82 4.33 9.23 9.73
CA PRO A 82 4.76 7.85 9.54
C PRO A 82 6.28 7.68 9.38
N GLU A 83 6.83 6.60 9.94
CA GLU A 83 8.27 6.28 9.94
C GLU A 83 8.96 6.33 8.56
N TYR A 84 8.22 6.12 7.44
CA TYR A 84 8.80 6.25 6.09
C TYR A 84 9.18 7.68 5.70
N PHE A 85 8.74 8.70 6.45
CA PHE A 85 9.17 10.08 6.23
C PHE A 85 10.67 10.27 6.52
N ARG A 86 11.29 9.38 7.31
CA ARG A 86 12.75 9.41 7.54
C ARG A 86 13.57 9.27 6.27
N TRP A 87 13.03 8.65 5.22
CA TRP A 87 13.70 8.52 3.92
C TRP A 87 13.94 9.87 3.24
N ILE A 88 13.15 10.92 3.54
CA ILE A 88 13.40 12.29 3.02
C ILE A 88 14.83 12.75 3.39
N HIS A 89 15.27 12.49 4.63
CA HIS A 89 16.63 12.83 5.07
C HIS A 89 17.72 12.04 4.32
N LYS A 90 17.39 10.83 3.85
CA LYS A 90 18.34 9.95 3.15
C LYS A 90 18.44 10.31 1.67
N ASP A 91 17.31 10.54 1.01
CA ASP A 91 17.24 10.95 -0.39
C ASP A 91 17.91 12.30 -0.62
N LEU A 92 17.80 13.22 0.36
CA LEU A 92 18.43 14.54 0.33
C LEU A 92 19.87 14.59 0.89
N GLU A 93 20.37 13.49 1.48
CA GLU A 93 21.72 13.41 2.05
C GLU A 93 22.85 13.83 1.08
N PRO A 94 22.83 13.49 -0.24
CA PRO A 94 23.92 13.82 -1.16
C PRO A 94 24.23 15.32 -1.28
N TRP A 95 23.27 16.19 -0.99
CA TRP A 95 23.42 17.65 -1.06
C TRP A 95 23.46 18.34 0.32
N LYS A 96 23.40 17.58 1.42
CA LYS A 96 23.27 18.12 2.79
C LYS A 96 24.39 19.09 3.18
N HIS A 97 25.61 18.84 2.71
CA HIS A 97 26.79 19.66 3.05
C HIS A 97 27.17 20.67 1.98
N THR A 98 27.03 20.31 0.70
CA THR A 98 27.39 21.14 -0.46
C THR A 98 26.26 22.09 -0.89
N GLY A 99 25.01 21.72 -0.63
CA GLY A 99 23.85 22.31 -1.28
C GLY A 99 23.73 21.95 -2.76
N ILE A 100 22.71 22.52 -3.39
CA ILE A 100 22.41 22.38 -4.81
C ILE A 100 22.77 23.70 -5.50
N SER A 101 23.79 23.66 -6.36
CA SER A 101 24.15 24.83 -7.18
C SER A 101 23.23 24.97 -8.39
N ARG A 102 23.21 26.17 -8.98
CA ARG A 102 22.47 26.44 -10.24
C ARG A 102 22.91 25.46 -11.34
N GLU A 103 24.22 25.21 -11.43
CA GLU A 103 24.80 24.30 -12.41
C GLU A 103 24.32 22.85 -12.21
N MET A 104 24.27 22.35 -10.97
CA MET A 104 23.75 21.00 -10.66
C MET A 104 22.30 20.83 -11.14
N LEU A 105 21.45 21.85 -10.91
CA LEU A 105 20.07 21.83 -11.39
C LEU A 105 20.00 21.83 -12.93
N GLU A 106 20.77 22.70 -13.61
CA GLU A 106 20.73 22.72 -15.08
C GLU A 106 21.28 21.41 -15.70
N ARG A 107 22.23 20.71 -15.07
CA ARG A 107 22.64 19.34 -15.48
C ARG A 107 21.49 18.32 -15.39
N ALA A 108 20.59 18.47 -14.42
CA ALA A 108 19.41 17.59 -14.28
C ALA A 108 18.45 17.65 -15.49
N LYS A 109 18.50 18.70 -16.32
CA LYS A 109 17.68 18.86 -17.53
C LYS A 109 17.81 17.70 -18.52
N ALA A 110 18.99 17.07 -18.62
CA ALA A 110 19.19 15.89 -19.47
C ALA A 110 18.28 14.72 -19.05
N HIS A 111 18.07 14.56 -17.75
CA HIS A 111 17.30 13.48 -17.14
C HIS A 111 15.79 13.80 -17.12
N ALA A 112 15.41 15.06 -16.89
CA ALA A 112 14.01 15.48 -16.69
C ALA A 112 13.11 15.48 -17.95
N GLN A 113 11.82 15.20 -17.77
CA GLN A 113 10.72 15.44 -18.71
C GLN A 113 10.24 16.90 -18.67
N PHE A 114 10.21 17.49 -17.47
CA PHE A 114 9.81 18.87 -17.24
C PHE A 114 10.52 19.48 -16.03
N ARG A 115 10.65 20.80 -16.03
CA ARG A 115 11.00 21.62 -14.87
C ARG A 115 9.72 22.24 -14.32
N LEU A 116 9.54 22.17 -13.00
CA LEU A 116 8.49 22.89 -12.29
C LEU A 116 9.13 23.90 -11.37
N VAL A 117 8.63 25.12 -11.37
CA VAL A 117 9.08 26.22 -10.52
C VAL A 117 7.90 26.69 -9.68
N ILE A 118 8.13 26.91 -8.39
CA ILE A 118 7.17 27.56 -7.49
C ILE A 118 7.77 28.91 -7.12
N ILE A 119 7.03 30.00 -7.34
CA ILE A 119 7.38 31.35 -6.88
C ILE A 119 6.12 32.02 -6.32
N ASN A 120 6.19 32.57 -5.11
CA ASN A 120 5.07 33.22 -4.41
C ASN A 120 3.79 32.35 -4.36
N GLY A 121 3.96 31.03 -4.22
CA GLY A 121 2.87 30.04 -4.22
C GLY A 121 2.23 29.74 -5.59
N ASP A 122 2.67 30.38 -6.66
CA ASP A 122 2.28 30.06 -8.04
C ASP A 122 3.22 29.02 -8.66
N ALA A 123 2.65 28.05 -9.40
CA ALA A 123 3.41 27.05 -10.13
C ALA A 123 3.57 27.39 -11.62
N TYR A 124 4.78 27.16 -12.14
CA TYR A 124 5.17 27.35 -13.54
C TYR A 124 5.82 26.07 -14.07
N VAL A 125 5.51 25.67 -15.30
CA VAL A 125 6.05 24.45 -15.91
C VAL A 125 6.69 24.73 -17.26
N GLU A 126 7.92 24.27 -17.44
CA GLU A 126 8.65 24.20 -18.70
C GLU A 126 8.80 22.72 -19.08
N LYS A 127 8.38 22.33 -20.28
CA LYS A 127 8.38 20.93 -20.74
C LYS A 127 9.52 20.68 -21.72
N TYR A 128 10.39 19.73 -21.41
CA TYR A 128 11.56 19.39 -22.22
C TYR A 128 11.31 18.24 -23.19
N LYS A 129 10.58 17.21 -22.74
CA LYS A 129 10.27 16.03 -23.54
C LYS A 129 8.93 15.43 -23.11
N ASN A 130 8.34 14.60 -23.96
CA ASN A 130 7.08 13.95 -23.64
C ASN A 130 7.27 12.90 -22.54
N ALA A 131 6.41 12.93 -21.52
CA ALA A 131 6.25 11.83 -20.59
C ALA A 131 5.50 10.67 -21.26
N TYR A 132 5.63 9.48 -20.68
CA TYR A 132 4.74 8.37 -21.01
C TYR A 132 3.35 8.68 -20.48
N GLN A 133 2.34 8.77 -21.36
CA GLN A 133 0.95 9.04 -20.96
C GLN A 133 0.79 10.36 -20.17
N THR A 134 -0.32 10.58 -19.46
CA THR A 134 -0.59 11.79 -18.65
C THR A 134 0.14 11.83 -17.29
N ARG A 135 1.28 11.14 -17.16
CA ARG A 135 2.06 11.07 -15.91
C ARG A 135 2.54 12.46 -15.45
N ASP A 136 3.12 13.24 -16.36
CA ASP A 136 3.55 14.62 -16.10
C ASP A 136 2.35 15.50 -15.67
N VAL A 137 1.24 15.40 -16.41
CA VAL A 137 0.00 16.14 -16.14
C VAL A 137 -0.56 15.85 -14.74
N PHE A 138 -0.58 14.59 -14.29
CA PHE A 138 -1.09 14.24 -12.96
C PHE A 138 -0.09 14.53 -11.83
N THR A 139 1.24 14.46 -12.07
CA THR A 139 2.25 14.95 -11.10
C THR A 139 2.12 16.47 -10.87
N VAL A 140 1.99 17.25 -11.95
CA VAL A 140 1.73 18.71 -11.85
C VAL A 140 0.41 18.99 -11.15
N TRP A 141 -0.64 18.23 -11.45
CA TRP A 141 -1.93 18.33 -10.76
C TRP A 141 -1.82 18.09 -9.25
N GLY A 142 -1.01 17.11 -8.82
CA GLY A 142 -0.77 16.82 -7.41
C GLY A 142 -0.07 17.96 -6.67
N ILE A 143 0.95 18.57 -7.28
CA ILE A 143 1.62 19.76 -6.74
C ILE A 143 0.66 20.95 -6.67
N LEU A 144 -0.20 21.14 -7.67
CA LEU A 144 -1.26 22.14 -7.61
C LEU A 144 -2.27 21.88 -6.48
N GLN A 145 -2.54 20.62 -6.12
CA GLN A 145 -3.38 20.30 -4.95
C GLN A 145 -2.66 20.57 -3.63
N LEU A 146 -1.35 20.31 -3.55
CA LEU A 146 -0.54 20.67 -2.39
C LEU A 146 -0.56 22.19 -2.14
N LEU A 147 -0.38 22.99 -3.19
CA LEU A 147 -0.43 24.45 -3.11
C LEU A 147 -1.82 24.98 -2.70
N ARG A 148 -2.89 24.28 -3.08
CA ARG A 148 -4.26 24.57 -2.60
C ARG A 148 -4.49 24.16 -1.15
N LEU A 149 -3.87 23.08 -0.70
CA LEU A 149 -3.98 22.58 0.68
C LEU A 149 -3.18 23.44 1.65
N TYR A 150 -2.01 23.91 1.23
CA TYR A 150 -1.10 24.72 2.05
C TYR A 150 -0.71 26.04 1.35
N PRO A 151 -1.66 26.97 1.09
CA PRO A 151 -1.39 28.23 0.39
C PRO A 151 -0.33 29.07 1.11
N GLY A 152 0.65 29.57 0.37
CA GLY A 152 1.74 30.41 0.89
C GLY A 152 2.71 29.72 1.87
N LYS A 153 2.57 28.39 2.10
CA LYS A 153 3.42 27.63 3.04
C LYS A 153 4.46 26.75 2.34
N VAL A 154 4.34 26.52 1.03
CA VAL A 154 5.37 25.85 0.22
C VAL A 154 6.35 26.93 -0.24
N PRO A 155 7.67 26.78 0.01
CA PRO A 155 8.67 27.79 -0.33
C PRO A 155 8.89 27.89 -1.84
N ASP A 156 9.51 28.99 -2.26
CA ASP A 156 9.98 29.16 -3.63
C ASP A 156 11.09 28.15 -3.93
N LEU A 157 10.99 27.45 -5.06
CA LEU A 157 11.89 26.35 -5.42
C LEU A 157 11.83 25.98 -6.91
N GLU A 158 12.78 25.16 -7.36
CA GLU A 158 12.81 24.58 -8.71
C GLU A 158 13.05 23.07 -8.67
N LEU A 159 12.22 22.31 -9.39
CA LEU A 159 12.19 20.85 -9.43
C LEU A 159 12.41 20.36 -10.85
N MET A 160 13.20 19.29 -10.99
CA MET A 160 13.49 18.62 -12.26
C MET A 160 12.92 17.20 -12.20
N PHE A 161 11.86 16.91 -12.95
CA PHE A 161 11.10 15.65 -12.81
C PHE A 161 11.38 14.64 -13.92
N SER A 162 11.72 13.40 -13.53
CA SER A 162 11.68 12.23 -14.40
C SER A 162 10.31 11.52 -14.34
N CYS A 163 9.81 11.08 -15.49
CA CYS A 163 8.54 10.36 -15.64
C CYS A 163 8.66 8.97 -16.31
N GLY A 164 9.89 8.47 -16.52
CA GLY A 164 10.18 7.12 -17.01
C GLY A 164 10.29 6.10 -15.87
N ASP A 165 10.12 4.80 -16.13
CA ASP A 165 9.95 3.81 -15.03
C ASP A 165 11.20 3.59 -14.17
N ARG A 166 12.41 3.75 -14.72
CA ARG A 166 13.66 3.41 -14.03
C ARG A 166 14.41 4.66 -13.55
N PRO A 167 14.97 4.65 -12.33
CA PRO A 167 15.81 5.74 -11.81
C PRO A 167 16.94 6.11 -12.77
N VAL A 168 17.25 7.41 -12.87
CA VAL A 168 18.09 7.97 -13.94
C VAL A 168 19.39 8.62 -13.46
N VAL A 169 19.59 8.80 -12.15
CA VAL A 169 20.82 9.32 -11.55
C VAL A 169 21.54 8.18 -10.84
N LYS A 170 22.47 7.49 -11.52
CA LYS A 170 23.12 6.31 -10.95
C LYS A 170 24.29 6.68 -10.05
N LYS A 171 24.28 6.13 -8.82
CA LYS A 171 25.20 6.46 -7.73
C LYS A 171 26.67 6.29 -8.12
N ARG A 172 26.98 5.19 -8.81
CA ARG A 172 28.33 4.87 -9.33
C ARG A 172 28.93 5.97 -10.23
N ASP A 173 28.10 6.76 -10.90
CA ASP A 173 28.55 7.82 -11.83
C ASP A 173 29.00 9.07 -11.06
N TYR A 174 28.76 9.12 -9.74
CA TYR A 174 29.09 10.20 -8.80
C TYR A 174 29.90 9.70 -7.60
N GLU A 175 30.60 8.57 -7.75
CA GLU A 175 31.53 8.01 -6.75
C GLU A 175 32.98 8.19 -7.19
N GLY A 176 33.85 8.68 -6.29
CA GLY A 176 35.30 8.80 -6.50
C GLY A 176 35.84 10.23 -6.43
N ALA A 177 37.16 10.37 -6.31
CA ALA A 177 37.83 11.64 -5.98
C ALA A 177 37.64 12.77 -7.00
N ASN A 178 37.39 12.43 -8.28
CA ASN A 178 37.16 13.40 -9.37
C ASN A 178 35.68 13.45 -9.81
N SER A 179 34.76 12.89 -9.01
CA SER A 179 33.33 12.93 -9.33
C SER A 179 32.74 14.33 -9.12
N THR A 180 31.79 14.71 -9.98
CA THR A 180 30.98 15.91 -9.73
C THR A 180 29.86 15.60 -8.75
N SER A 181 29.29 16.60 -8.07
CA SER A 181 28.08 16.35 -7.25
C SER A 181 26.90 15.95 -8.14
N PRO A 182 26.02 15.03 -7.67
CA PRO A 182 24.90 14.55 -8.45
C PRO A 182 23.89 15.68 -8.79
N PRO A 183 23.24 15.63 -9.97
CA PRO A 183 22.12 16.51 -10.29
C PRO A 183 20.87 16.07 -9.52
N PRO A 184 20.11 16.97 -8.89
CA PRO A 184 18.86 16.61 -8.22
C PRO A 184 17.76 16.32 -9.26
N VAL A 185 17.25 15.09 -9.27
CA VAL A 185 16.14 14.67 -10.12
C VAL A 185 15.06 14.06 -9.23
N PHE A 186 13.83 14.56 -9.33
CA PHE A 186 12.66 13.98 -8.68
C PHE A 186 12.12 12.82 -9.52
N HIS A 187 11.88 11.69 -8.87
CA HIS A 187 11.44 10.45 -9.51
C HIS A 187 10.43 9.74 -8.62
N TYR A 188 9.54 8.95 -9.20
CA TYR A 188 8.56 8.14 -8.47
C TYR A 188 9.07 6.73 -8.12
N CYS A 189 10.36 6.49 -8.34
CA CYS A 189 11.05 5.23 -8.12
C CYS A 189 12.48 5.57 -7.71
N GLY A 190 13.00 4.84 -6.73
CA GLY A 190 14.39 4.85 -6.33
C GLY A 190 14.83 3.43 -5.99
N ASP A 191 16.13 3.18 -6.14
CA ASP A 191 16.83 1.95 -5.77
C ASP A 191 18.14 2.28 -5.04
N GLN A 192 18.78 1.29 -4.41
CA GLN A 192 20.03 1.47 -3.64
C GLN A 192 21.23 1.92 -4.51
N GLU A 193 21.12 1.83 -5.84
CA GLU A 193 22.13 2.23 -6.82
C GLU A 193 21.81 3.59 -7.47
N SER A 194 20.80 4.31 -6.97
CA SER A 194 20.31 5.58 -7.52
C SER A 194 20.38 6.71 -6.48
N LEU A 195 20.39 7.94 -6.99
CA LEU A 195 20.36 9.19 -6.24
C LEU A 195 19.15 10.06 -6.64
N ASP A 196 18.17 9.44 -7.28
CA ASP A 196 16.87 10.04 -7.60
C ASP A 196 16.08 10.32 -6.31
N ILE A 197 15.52 11.52 -6.18
CA ILE A 197 14.74 11.96 -5.02
C ILE A 197 13.32 11.40 -5.13
N VAL A 198 12.90 10.55 -4.19
CA VAL A 198 11.61 9.85 -4.31
C VAL A 198 10.43 10.79 -4.05
N PHE A 199 9.49 10.82 -4.98
CA PHE A 199 8.28 11.64 -4.93
C PHE A 199 7.02 10.76 -5.10
N PRO A 200 5.89 11.07 -4.42
CA PRO A 200 4.65 10.31 -4.61
C PRO A 200 4.18 10.31 -6.06
N ASP A 201 3.87 9.12 -6.58
CA ASP A 201 3.58 8.95 -8.01
C ASP A 201 2.20 9.54 -8.41
N TRP A 202 2.04 9.82 -9.70
CA TRP A 202 0.84 10.46 -10.24
C TRP A 202 -0.47 9.70 -9.93
N SER A 203 -0.42 8.37 -9.72
CA SER A 203 -1.61 7.55 -9.50
C SER A 203 -2.33 7.83 -8.18
N PHE A 204 -1.69 8.54 -7.24
CA PHE A 204 -2.39 9.08 -6.07
C PHE A 204 -3.56 10.00 -6.43
N TRP A 205 -3.44 10.76 -7.52
CA TRP A 205 -4.52 11.61 -8.08
C TRP A 205 -5.24 10.96 -9.26
N GLY A 206 -4.63 9.95 -9.88
CA GLY A 206 -5.27 9.06 -10.85
C GLY A 206 -4.40 8.77 -12.06
N TRP A 207 -4.84 7.79 -12.85
CA TRP A 207 -4.18 7.41 -14.11
C TRP A 207 -5.28 7.02 -15.11
N ALA A 208 -5.60 7.96 -16.00
CA ALA A 208 -6.78 7.89 -16.87
C ALA A 208 -6.72 6.73 -17.88
N GLU A 209 -5.53 6.48 -18.42
CA GLU A 209 -5.26 5.49 -19.46
C GLU A 209 -5.40 4.04 -18.98
N THR A 210 -5.21 3.82 -17.68
CA THR A 210 -5.36 2.51 -16.99
C THR A 210 -6.61 2.44 -16.12
N ASN A 211 -7.43 3.50 -16.10
CA ASN A 211 -8.65 3.63 -15.28
C ASN A 211 -8.41 3.45 -13.77
N ILE A 212 -7.22 3.85 -13.28
CA ILE A 212 -6.90 3.90 -11.86
C ILE A 212 -7.43 5.23 -11.33
N ARG A 213 -8.46 5.16 -10.49
CA ARG A 213 -9.11 6.30 -9.82
C ARG A 213 -8.16 6.97 -8.81
N PRO A 214 -8.47 8.20 -8.33
CA PRO A 214 -7.77 8.80 -7.19
C PRO A 214 -7.69 7.86 -5.98
N TRP A 215 -6.60 7.96 -5.23
CA TRP A 215 -6.28 6.99 -4.18
C TRP A 215 -7.31 6.90 -3.05
N ASN A 216 -7.90 8.03 -2.62
CA ASN A 216 -8.99 8.02 -1.62
C ASN A 216 -10.14 7.12 -2.09
N SER A 217 -10.55 7.24 -3.35
CA SER A 217 -11.64 6.43 -3.93
C SER A 217 -11.25 4.96 -4.07
N ILE A 218 -10.01 4.68 -4.47
CA ILE A 218 -9.49 3.29 -4.53
C ILE A 218 -9.45 2.67 -3.13
N LEU A 219 -9.05 3.43 -2.11
CA LEU A 219 -8.97 2.94 -0.74
C LEU A 219 -10.35 2.57 -0.18
N GLU A 220 -11.38 3.36 -0.46
CA GLU A 220 -12.78 3.02 -0.13
C GLU A 220 -13.31 1.85 -0.97
N ASP A 221 -13.06 1.83 -2.29
CA ASP A 221 -13.42 0.70 -3.15
C ASP A 221 -12.79 -0.61 -2.64
N ILE A 222 -11.52 -0.59 -2.21
CA ILE A 222 -10.80 -1.73 -1.62
C ILE A 222 -11.37 -2.11 -0.25
N LYS A 223 -11.66 -1.14 0.63
CA LYS A 223 -12.32 -1.42 1.93
C LYS A 223 -13.63 -2.15 1.73
N GLU A 224 -14.46 -1.70 0.79
CA GLU A 224 -15.74 -2.33 0.49
C GLU A 224 -15.57 -3.70 -0.18
N GLY A 225 -14.68 -3.82 -1.17
CA GLY A 225 -14.29 -5.10 -1.78
C GLY A 225 -13.84 -6.14 -0.74
N ASN A 226 -13.13 -5.69 0.30
CA ASN A 226 -12.64 -6.53 1.39
C ASN A 226 -13.76 -7.01 2.35
N LYS A 227 -14.92 -6.33 2.42
CA LYS A 227 -16.09 -6.79 3.21
C LYS A 227 -16.86 -7.92 2.53
N ARG A 228 -16.89 -7.95 1.19
CA ARG A 228 -17.68 -8.91 0.38
C ARG A 228 -17.42 -10.37 0.70
N THR A 229 -16.19 -10.73 1.09
CA THR A 229 -15.83 -12.11 1.48
C THR A 229 -15.01 -12.11 2.76
N LYS A 230 -15.56 -12.70 3.83
CA LYS A 230 -14.84 -12.97 5.09
C LYS A 230 -13.56 -13.78 4.80
N TRP A 231 -12.47 -13.46 5.51
CA TRP A 231 -11.14 -14.07 5.28
C TRP A 231 -11.16 -15.61 5.16
N ILE A 232 -11.86 -16.29 6.08
CA ILE A 232 -11.96 -17.75 6.11
C ILE A 232 -12.63 -18.33 4.85
N ASN A 233 -13.53 -17.58 4.21
CA ASN A 233 -14.25 -17.98 2.99
C ASN A 233 -13.49 -17.64 1.70
N ARG A 234 -12.30 -17.03 1.78
CA ARG A 234 -11.47 -16.73 0.59
C ARG A 234 -10.74 -17.98 0.11
N ALA A 235 -10.53 -18.06 -1.20
CA ALA A 235 -9.81 -19.15 -1.84
C ALA A 235 -8.40 -19.30 -1.22
N PRO A 236 -8.01 -20.50 -0.74
CA PRO A 236 -6.75 -20.73 -0.01
C PRO A 236 -5.54 -20.90 -0.94
N TYR A 237 -5.51 -20.15 -2.05
CA TYR A 237 -4.45 -20.18 -3.04
C TYR A 237 -3.70 -18.84 -3.10
N ALA A 238 -2.43 -18.89 -3.44
CA ALA A 238 -1.67 -17.72 -3.86
C ALA A 238 -2.16 -17.24 -5.22
N TYR A 239 -2.42 -15.95 -5.36
CA TYR A 239 -2.99 -15.37 -6.57
C TYR A 239 -2.13 -14.24 -7.11
N TRP A 240 -1.95 -14.25 -8.43
CA TRP A 240 -1.43 -13.14 -9.21
C TRP A 240 -2.23 -12.98 -10.51
N LYS A 241 -2.51 -11.73 -10.90
CA LYS A 241 -2.98 -11.37 -12.24
C LYS A 241 -2.23 -10.11 -12.66
N GLY A 242 -1.52 -10.16 -13.77
CA GLY A 242 -0.71 -9.03 -14.26
C GLY A 242 -0.15 -9.28 -15.66
N ASN A 243 0.44 -8.25 -16.24
CA ASN A 243 1.21 -8.39 -17.47
C ASN A 243 2.58 -9.02 -17.11
N PRO A 244 2.94 -10.20 -17.64
CA PRO A 244 4.21 -10.84 -17.32
C PRO A 244 5.40 -10.24 -18.09
N TYR A 245 5.17 -9.73 -19.31
CA TYR A 245 6.19 -9.31 -20.28
C TYR A 245 6.85 -7.96 -19.97
N VAL A 246 6.99 -7.63 -18.69
CA VAL A 246 7.54 -6.34 -18.20
C VAL A 246 8.69 -6.51 -17.22
N SER A 247 8.99 -7.74 -16.79
CA SER A 247 10.18 -8.08 -16.00
C SER A 247 10.44 -9.60 -16.03
N ILE A 248 11.72 -9.98 -15.99
CA ILE A 248 12.15 -11.38 -15.96
C ILE A 248 11.50 -12.11 -14.77
N ALA A 249 11.46 -11.49 -13.59
CA ALA A 249 10.83 -12.05 -12.40
C ALA A 249 9.33 -12.40 -12.58
N ARG A 250 8.60 -11.69 -13.45
CA ARG A 250 7.20 -12.02 -13.77
C ARG A 250 7.07 -13.12 -14.81
N GLU A 251 7.98 -13.19 -15.78
CA GLU A 251 8.05 -14.29 -16.73
C GLU A 251 8.44 -15.60 -16.02
N ASP A 252 9.39 -15.54 -15.09
CA ASP A 252 9.77 -16.64 -14.20
C ASP A 252 8.63 -17.06 -13.28
N LEU A 253 7.89 -16.10 -12.68
CA LEU A 253 6.69 -16.42 -11.91
C LEU A 253 5.68 -17.23 -12.75
N MET A 254 5.51 -16.94 -14.04
CA MET A 254 4.60 -17.70 -14.91
C MET A 254 5.06 -19.14 -15.15
N LYS A 255 6.35 -19.49 -14.95
CA LYS A 255 6.83 -20.89 -14.98
C LYS A 255 6.28 -21.71 -13.80
N CYS A 256 5.84 -21.05 -12.73
CA CYS A 256 5.15 -21.67 -11.59
C CYS A 256 3.67 -21.99 -11.86
N ASN A 257 3.18 -21.81 -13.10
CA ASN A 257 1.82 -22.16 -13.47
C ASN A 257 1.67 -23.69 -13.61
N VAL A 258 0.49 -24.20 -13.27
CA VAL A 258 0.23 -25.64 -13.09
C VAL A 258 0.51 -26.44 -14.38
N THR A 259 1.32 -27.49 -14.25
CA THR A 259 1.31 -28.63 -15.20
C THR A 259 0.27 -29.65 -14.74
N ASP A 260 -0.29 -30.45 -15.65
CA ASP A 260 -1.37 -31.40 -15.34
C ASP A 260 -1.03 -32.42 -14.23
N LYS A 261 0.27 -32.60 -13.94
CA LYS A 261 0.78 -33.51 -12.89
C LYS A 261 0.94 -32.85 -11.51
N TYR A 262 1.08 -31.52 -11.42
CA TYR A 262 1.43 -30.84 -10.17
C TYR A 262 0.59 -29.57 -9.93
N GLN A 263 -0.48 -29.70 -9.13
CA GLN A 263 -1.24 -28.55 -8.65
C GLN A 263 -0.50 -27.81 -7.53
N TRP A 264 0.40 -26.92 -7.90
CA TRP A 264 0.93 -25.92 -6.97
C TRP A 264 -0.26 -25.07 -6.47
N LYS A 265 -0.26 -24.67 -5.19
CA LYS A 265 -1.38 -23.92 -4.55
C LYS A 265 -1.43 -22.44 -4.99
N THR A 266 -1.15 -22.21 -6.26
CA THR A 266 -0.92 -20.93 -6.90
C THR A 266 -1.83 -20.80 -8.12
N ARG A 267 -2.29 -19.59 -8.41
CA ARG A 267 -3.23 -19.25 -9.48
C ARG A 267 -2.72 -17.98 -10.16
N LEU A 268 -2.12 -18.15 -11.34
CA LEU A 268 -1.46 -17.10 -12.10
C LEU A 268 -2.22 -16.84 -13.39
N TYR A 269 -2.51 -15.57 -13.68
CA TYR A 269 -3.29 -15.19 -14.85
C TYR A 269 -2.63 -14.04 -15.62
N VAL A 270 -2.44 -14.24 -16.93
CA VAL A 270 -1.97 -13.19 -17.82
C VAL A 270 -3.04 -12.10 -17.96
N GLN A 271 -2.65 -10.86 -17.71
CA GLN A 271 -3.46 -9.67 -17.96
C GLN A 271 -3.02 -9.04 -19.29
N ASP A 272 -3.70 -9.41 -20.37
CA ASP A 272 -3.51 -8.82 -21.69
C ASP A 272 -3.91 -7.34 -21.67
N TRP A 273 -2.90 -6.47 -21.75
CA TRP A 273 -3.07 -5.01 -21.77
C TRP A 273 -3.74 -4.49 -23.04
N HIS A 274 -3.59 -5.15 -24.20
CA HIS A 274 -4.29 -4.75 -25.42
C HIS A 274 -5.80 -4.99 -25.29
N LYS A 275 -6.17 -6.13 -24.68
CA LYS A 275 -7.56 -6.49 -24.38
C LYS A 275 -8.16 -5.63 -23.26
N GLU A 276 -7.46 -5.40 -22.16
CA GLU A 276 -7.93 -4.54 -21.07
C GLU A 276 -8.05 -3.08 -21.54
N LYS A 277 -7.12 -2.56 -22.37
CA LYS A 277 -7.23 -1.22 -22.99
C LYS A 277 -8.50 -1.09 -23.84
N LYS A 278 -8.79 -2.08 -24.71
CA LYS A 278 -10.05 -2.12 -25.49
C LYS A 278 -11.30 -2.20 -24.60
N GLN A 279 -11.20 -2.73 -23.38
CA GLN A 279 -12.30 -2.85 -22.41
C GLN A 279 -12.32 -1.72 -21.36
N GLY A 280 -11.44 -0.72 -21.46
CA GLY A 280 -11.31 0.39 -20.51
C GLY A 280 -10.93 -0.06 -19.09
N PHE A 281 -10.13 -1.13 -18.98
CA PHE A 281 -9.65 -1.73 -17.72
C PHE A 281 -10.75 -2.10 -16.71
N LYS A 282 -12.01 -2.22 -17.16
CA LYS A 282 -13.18 -2.49 -16.29
C LYS A 282 -13.07 -3.78 -15.47
N LYS A 283 -12.24 -4.75 -15.92
CA LYS A 283 -11.98 -6.05 -15.27
C LYS A 283 -10.67 -6.09 -14.46
N SER A 284 -10.10 -4.92 -14.19
CA SER A 284 -8.80 -4.74 -13.53
C SER A 284 -8.90 -4.06 -12.15
N LYS A 285 -10.11 -3.74 -11.67
CA LYS A 285 -10.34 -3.11 -10.36
C LYS A 285 -9.73 -3.92 -9.21
N LEU A 286 -8.97 -3.25 -8.34
CA LEU A 286 -8.33 -3.88 -7.18
C LEU A 286 -9.36 -4.43 -6.17
N ALA A 287 -10.48 -3.74 -5.97
CA ALA A 287 -11.58 -4.14 -5.10
C ALA A 287 -12.18 -5.52 -5.42
N ASP A 288 -12.20 -5.89 -6.71
CA ASP A 288 -12.76 -7.16 -7.18
C ASP A 288 -11.78 -8.33 -6.96
N GLN A 289 -10.54 -8.03 -6.56
CA GLN A 289 -9.49 -9.03 -6.33
C GLN A 289 -9.45 -9.57 -4.89
N CYS A 290 -10.30 -9.11 -3.97
CA CYS A 290 -10.33 -9.51 -2.55
C CYS A 290 -10.83 -10.95 -2.28
N THR A 291 -10.74 -11.85 -3.28
CA THR A 291 -11.32 -13.21 -3.31
C THR A 291 -10.38 -14.33 -2.82
N HIS A 292 -9.08 -14.05 -2.72
CA HIS A 292 -8.04 -15.02 -2.36
C HIS A 292 -7.36 -14.65 -1.03
N ARG A 293 -6.88 -15.65 -0.28
CA ARG A 293 -6.16 -15.43 0.99
C ARG A 293 -4.78 -14.82 0.74
N TYR A 294 -4.02 -15.38 -0.20
CA TYR A 294 -2.63 -14.99 -0.43
C TYR A 294 -2.50 -14.24 -1.76
N LYS A 295 -1.82 -13.09 -1.73
CA LYS A 295 -1.57 -12.25 -2.91
C LYS A 295 -0.08 -12.16 -3.14
N ILE A 296 0.32 -12.45 -4.37
CA ILE A 296 1.71 -12.33 -4.81
C ILE A 296 1.94 -10.89 -5.24
N TYR A 297 3.03 -10.30 -4.78
CA TYR A 297 3.59 -9.07 -5.30
C TYR A 297 4.88 -9.42 -6.05
N VAL A 298 5.08 -8.82 -7.21
CA VAL A 298 6.30 -8.97 -8.03
C VAL A 298 6.48 -7.71 -8.86
N GLU A 299 7.70 -7.20 -8.91
CA GLU A 299 8.07 -5.95 -9.58
C GLU A 299 7.90 -6.03 -11.10
N GLY A 300 7.69 -4.87 -11.72
CA GLY A 300 7.60 -4.73 -13.17
C GLY A 300 8.89 -4.14 -13.73
N GLN A 301 8.78 -3.17 -14.63
CA GLN A 301 9.95 -2.39 -15.09
C GLN A 301 10.66 -1.63 -13.95
N ALA A 302 9.93 -1.39 -12.86
CA ALA A 302 10.37 -0.91 -11.56
C ALA A 302 9.30 -1.29 -10.51
N TRP A 303 9.17 -0.50 -9.44
CA TRP A 303 8.14 -0.68 -8.42
C TRP A 303 6.72 -0.78 -9.00
N SER A 304 5.90 -1.66 -8.41
CA SER A 304 4.50 -1.85 -8.76
C SER A 304 3.62 -1.48 -7.57
N ALA A 305 2.38 -1.05 -7.80
CA ALA A 305 1.44 -0.82 -6.70
C ALA A 305 1.20 -2.13 -5.93
N ARG A 306 1.48 -2.12 -4.62
CA ARG A 306 1.53 -3.32 -3.77
C ARG A 306 0.24 -3.49 -2.97
N ALA A 307 -0.39 -4.66 -3.06
CA ALA A 307 -1.47 -5.06 -2.17
C ALA A 307 -0.92 -6.00 -1.09
N ILE A 308 -1.12 -5.66 0.19
CA ILE A 308 -0.61 -6.44 1.34
C ILE A 308 -1.78 -6.95 2.19
N GLY A 309 -1.66 -8.16 2.74
CA GLY A 309 -2.63 -8.77 3.66
C GLY A 309 -2.87 -7.98 4.96
N ARG A 310 -3.71 -8.49 5.88
CA ARG A 310 -4.34 -7.73 6.99
C ARG A 310 -3.49 -6.63 7.64
N ALA A 311 -2.25 -6.91 8.06
CA ALA A 311 -1.36 -5.92 8.68
C ALA A 311 -1.02 -4.76 7.72
N GLY A 312 -0.65 -5.06 6.47
CA GLY A 312 -0.41 -4.03 5.45
C GLY A 312 -1.70 -3.44 4.85
N SER A 313 -2.83 -4.17 4.87
CA SER A 313 -4.14 -3.59 4.57
C SER A 313 -4.52 -2.51 5.59
N ARG A 314 -4.20 -2.73 6.87
CA ARG A 314 -4.32 -1.74 7.94
C ARG A 314 -3.35 -0.58 7.70
N TYR A 315 -2.08 -0.88 7.46
CA TYR A 315 -1.05 0.13 7.17
C TYR A 315 -1.42 1.06 6.00
N MET A 316 -1.93 0.53 4.88
CA MET A 316 -2.42 1.34 3.76
C MET A 316 -3.57 2.26 4.16
N GLN A 317 -4.49 1.78 5.01
CA GLN A 317 -5.64 2.56 5.49
C GLN A 317 -5.27 3.61 6.54
N GLU A 318 -4.25 3.36 7.35
CA GLU A 318 -3.84 4.22 8.46
C GLU A 318 -2.73 5.19 8.06
N LYS A 319 -1.65 4.69 7.47
CA LYS A 319 -0.37 5.41 7.24
C LYS A 319 -0.15 5.84 5.78
N LEU A 320 -0.94 5.36 4.82
CA LEU A 320 -0.87 5.77 3.41
C LEU A 320 -2.12 6.54 2.96
N LYS A 321 -2.68 7.40 3.82
CA LYS A 321 -3.80 8.29 3.47
C LYS A 321 -3.32 9.47 2.61
N MET A 322 -4.20 10.08 1.81
CA MET A 322 -3.85 11.31 1.05
C MET A 322 -3.34 12.45 1.94
N LYS A 323 -3.74 12.54 3.22
CA LYS A 323 -3.11 13.46 4.18
C LYS A 323 -1.60 13.24 4.26
N TYR A 324 -1.15 12.01 4.45
CA TYR A 324 0.28 11.71 4.56
C TYR A 324 1.01 11.81 3.23
N VAL A 325 0.32 11.61 2.09
CA VAL A 325 0.88 11.92 0.76
C VAL A 325 1.21 13.40 0.65
N TYR A 326 0.27 14.29 0.98
CA TYR A 326 0.52 15.74 0.95
C TYR A 326 1.51 16.20 2.02
N ASP A 327 1.46 15.65 3.24
CA ASP A 327 2.43 15.97 4.30
C ASP A 327 3.85 15.53 3.89
N TYR A 328 4.01 14.39 3.22
CA TYR A 328 5.31 13.91 2.71
C TYR A 328 5.85 14.86 1.63
N MET A 329 5.01 15.23 0.65
CA MET A 329 5.39 16.22 -0.36
C MET A 329 5.78 17.56 0.28
N PHE A 330 5.04 18.02 1.29
CA PHE A 330 5.30 19.28 1.97
C PHE A 330 6.68 19.29 2.65
N HIS A 331 6.98 18.27 3.46
CA HIS A 331 8.28 18.17 4.14
C HIS A 331 9.42 17.99 3.14
N LEU A 332 9.26 17.14 2.13
CA LEU A 332 10.26 16.93 1.09
C LEU A 332 10.60 18.24 0.36
N LEU A 333 9.59 19.02 -0.02
CA LEU A 333 9.80 20.30 -0.70
C LEU A 333 10.42 21.37 0.20
N ILE A 334 10.08 21.39 1.51
CA ILE A 334 10.71 22.30 2.48
C ILE A 334 12.19 21.95 2.70
N GLU A 335 12.52 20.68 2.96
CA GLU A 335 13.91 20.28 3.17
C GLU A 335 14.74 20.46 1.89
N TYR A 336 14.17 20.15 0.72
CA TYR A 336 14.82 20.39 -0.56
C TYR A 336 15.11 21.88 -0.81
N ALA A 337 14.16 22.77 -0.52
CA ALA A 337 14.34 24.21 -0.74
C ALA A 337 15.50 24.79 0.07
N LYS A 338 15.74 24.31 1.30
CA LYS A 338 16.89 24.72 2.15
C LYS A 338 18.25 24.40 1.53
N LEU A 339 18.30 23.43 0.62
CA LEU A 339 19.54 22.99 -0.03
C LEU A 339 19.89 23.87 -1.23
N LEU A 340 18.93 24.58 -1.83
CA LEU A 340 19.18 25.46 -2.98
C LEU A 340 20.15 26.60 -2.61
N LYS A 341 21.20 26.76 -3.41
CA LYS A 341 22.23 27.82 -3.26
C LYS A 341 22.07 28.91 -4.33
N PHE A 342 20.84 29.15 -4.76
CA PHE A 342 20.46 30.13 -5.77
C PHE A 342 19.01 30.55 -5.57
N GLU A 343 18.65 31.74 -6.06
CA GLU A 343 17.26 32.17 -6.11
C GLU A 343 16.50 31.46 -7.23
N PRO A 344 15.32 30.88 -6.95
CA PRO A 344 14.43 30.31 -7.96
C PRO A 344 14.02 31.34 -9.03
N ARG A 345 13.99 30.92 -10.29
CA ARG A 345 13.54 31.77 -11.40
C ARG A 345 12.65 31.02 -12.37
N ILE A 346 11.65 31.70 -12.92
CA ILE A 346 10.82 31.18 -14.00
C ILE A 346 11.70 31.09 -15.26
N PRO A 347 11.83 29.92 -15.90
CA PRO A 347 12.56 29.79 -17.17
C PRO A 347 11.77 30.47 -18.31
N ASN A 348 12.44 30.86 -19.39
CA ASN A 348 11.84 31.62 -20.49
C ASN A 348 10.60 30.92 -21.13
N GLU A 349 10.60 29.59 -21.18
CA GLU A 349 9.47 28.78 -21.70
C GLU A 349 8.49 28.32 -20.59
N GLY A 350 8.70 28.76 -19.34
CA GLY A 350 7.91 28.41 -18.17
C GLY A 350 6.51 29.02 -18.19
N LYS A 351 5.49 28.17 -18.29
CA LYS A 351 4.09 28.60 -18.36
C LYS A 351 3.42 28.44 -17.00
N LYS A 352 2.78 29.50 -16.50
CA LYS A 352 1.96 29.44 -15.28
C LYS A 352 0.85 28.40 -15.43
N VAL A 353 0.75 27.49 -14.47
CA VAL A 353 -0.27 26.43 -14.42
C VAL A 353 -1.20 26.66 -13.23
N CYS A 354 -2.50 26.51 -13.48
CA CYS A 354 -3.55 26.67 -12.46
C CYS A 354 -4.46 25.46 -12.47
N ALA A 355 -4.90 24.99 -11.30
CA ALA A 355 -5.71 23.77 -11.16
C ALA A 355 -6.97 23.79 -12.06
N GLN A 356 -7.78 24.84 -12.00
CA GLN A 356 -9.02 24.95 -12.76
C GLN A 356 -8.77 24.87 -14.28
N LYS A 357 -7.70 25.51 -14.77
CA LYS A 357 -7.33 25.51 -16.20
C LYS A 357 -6.80 24.14 -16.64
N LEU A 358 -6.01 23.47 -15.79
CA LEU A 358 -5.50 22.13 -16.06
C LEU A 358 -6.64 21.08 -16.07
N ALA A 359 -7.54 21.11 -15.08
CA ALA A 359 -8.71 20.23 -15.06
C ALA A 359 -9.67 20.49 -16.24
N SER A 360 -9.76 21.74 -16.70
CA SER A 360 -10.60 22.10 -17.86
C SER A 360 -10.00 21.72 -19.21
N SER A 361 -8.67 21.56 -19.31
CA SER A 361 -8.01 21.09 -20.53
C SER A 361 -8.04 19.55 -20.69
N GLN A 362 -8.35 18.82 -19.61
CA GLN A 362 -8.54 17.37 -19.67
C GLN A 362 -9.95 17.00 -20.12
N ASN A 363 -10.09 15.78 -20.62
CA ASN A 363 -11.35 15.18 -21.05
C ASN A 363 -11.55 13.79 -20.42
N GLY A 364 -12.78 13.27 -20.48
CA GLY A 364 -13.11 11.90 -20.06
C GLY A 364 -12.67 11.56 -18.62
N LEU A 365 -11.99 10.42 -18.46
CA LEU A 365 -11.48 9.97 -17.15
C LEU A 365 -10.46 10.94 -16.54
N GLY A 366 -9.62 11.61 -17.36
CA GLY A 366 -8.64 12.59 -16.86
C GLY A 366 -9.31 13.74 -16.11
N LYS A 367 -10.31 14.37 -16.74
CA LYS A 367 -11.11 15.44 -16.12
C LYS A 367 -11.85 14.94 -14.88
N ARG A 368 -12.45 13.74 -14.95
CA ARG A 368 -13.17 13.15 -13.81
C ARG A 368 -12.25 12.95 -12.61
N PHE A 369 -11.07 12.35 -12.81
CA PHE A 369 -10.14 12.05 -11.71
C PHE A 369 -9.54 13.32 -11.11
N MET A 370 -9.28 14.36 -11.91
CA MET A 370 -8.91 15.68 -11.38
C MET A 370 -10.03 16.28 -10.51
N VAL A 371 -11.28 16.34 -10.99
CA VAL A 371 -12.41 16.84 -10.18
C VAL A 371 -12.60 16.01 -8.91
N GLU A 372 -12.49 14.68 -9.00
CA GLU A 372 -12.64 13.73 -7.89
C GLU A 372 -11.48 13.80 -6.86
N SER A 373 -10.31 14.33 -7.24
CA SER A 373 -9.13 14.50 -6.37
C SER A 373 -8.84 15.97 -6.01
N MET A 374 -9.72 16.91 -6.36
CA MET A 374 -9.52 18.33 -6.13
C MET A 374 -9.55 18.66 -4.62
N VAL A 375 -8.54 19.38 -4.17
CA VAL A 375 -8.54 19.98 -2.82
C VAL A 375 -9.48 21.18 -2.84
N ASN A 376 -10.57 21.09 -2.08
CA ASN A 376 -11.65 22.09 -2.07
C ASN A 376 -11.42 23.23 -1.06
N SER A 377 -10.69 22.96 0.02
CA SER A 377 -10.35 23.93 1.07
C SER A 377 -8.88 23.80 1.48
N SER A 378 -8.28 24.89 1.97
CA SER A 378 -6.98 24.87 2.63
C SER A 378 -7.05 24.10 3.96
N SER A 379 -5.92 23.53 4.38
CA SER A 379 -5.77 22.92 5.69
C SER A 379 -5.57 23.98 6.78
N GLU A 380 -6.44 23.95 7.78
CA GLU A 380 -6.32 24.76 9.01
C GLU A 380 -5.14 24.28 9.87
N THR A 381 -4.94 22.96 9.95
CA THR A 381 -3.80 22.34 10.65
C THR A 381 -2.53 22.37 9.80
N LEU A 382 -1.38 22.47 10.44
CA LEU A 382 -0.09 22.16 9.82
C LEU A 382 0.05 20.64 9.54
N PRO A 383 0.97 20.23 8.66
CA PRO A 383 1.39 18.85 8.51
C PRO A 383 1.84 18.21 9.84
N CYS A 384 1.88 16.88 9.87
CA CYS A 384 2.50 16.15 10.98
C CYS A 384 3.98 16.54 11.18
N THR A 385 4.54 16.31 12.36
CA THR A 385 5.97 16.48 12.67
C THR A 385 6.78 15.36 12.03
N MET A 386 7.75 15.70 11.17
CA MET A 386 8.62 14.73 10.53
C MET A 386 9.56 14.07 11.56
N PRO A 387 9.70 12.73 11.57
CA PRO A 387 10.66 12.04 12.44
C PRO A 387 12.12 12.41 12.11
N PRO A 388 13.05 12.31 13.08
CA PRO A 388 14.46 12.57 12.83
C PRO A 388 15.06 11.51 11.88
N PRO A 389 16.24 11.77 11.29
CA PRO A 389 16.96 10.78 10.46
C PRO A 389 17.11 9.44 11.17
N PHE A 390 17.30 8.36 10.39
CA PHE A 390 17.67 7.07 10.98
C PHE A 390 19.03 7.19 11.68
N GLU A 391 19.17 6.57 12.86
CA GLU A 391 20.47 6.41 13.49
C GLU A 391 21.33 5.46 12.62
N PRO A 392 22.62 5.76 12.38
CA PRO A 392 23.45 4.97 11.46
C PRO A 392 23.49 3.47 11.78
N LEU A 393 23.52 3.11 13.07
CA LEU A 393 23.49 1.72 13.52
C LEU A 393 22.14 1.04 13.25
N SER A 394 21.03 1.74 13.51
CA SER A 394 19.67 1.23 13.23
C SER A 394 19.45 0.98 11.73
N LEU A 395 19.94 1.88 10.87
CA LEU A 395 19.82 1.76 9.42
C LEU A 395 20.71 0.64 8.88
N LYS A 396 21.94 0.51 9.41
CA LYS A 396 22.83 -0.59 9.08
C LYS A 396 22.21 -1.95 9.44
N ALA A 397 21.70 -2.09 10.67
CA ALA A 397 21.03 -3.30 11.13
C ALA A 397 19.78 -3.64 10.29
N PHE A 398 19.00 -2.63 9.87
CA PHE A 398 17.87 -2.82 8.96
C PHE A 398 18.31 -3.43 7.61
N PHE A 399 19.38 -2.90 7.00
CA PHE A 399 19.90 -3.46 5.75
C PHE A 399 20.51 -4.85 5.93
N GLU A 400 21.30 -5.07 6.98
CA GLU A 400 21.90 -6.39 7.29
C GLU A 400 20.83 -7.46 7.52
N ASN A 401 19.75 -7.13 8.23
CA ASN A 401 18.61 -8.02 8.42
C ASN A 401 17.88 -8.33 7.10
N ASN A 402 17.72 -7.34 6.21
CA ASN A 402 17.13 -7.58 4.88
C ASN A 402 18.01 -8.51 4.03
N GLU A 403 19.34 -8.33 4.03
CA GLU A 403 20.27 -9.23 3.32
C GLU A 403 20.29 -10.65 3.92
N MET A 404 20.21 -10.77 5.24
CA MET A 404 20.07 -12.07 5.91
C MET A 404 18.78 -12.80 5.49
N ILE A 405 17.65 -12.08 5.41
CA ILE A 405 16.37 -12.63 4.95
C ILE A 405 16.45 -13.06 3.48
N LYS A 406 17.08 -12.27 2.60
CA LYS A 406 17.29 -12.65 1.19
C LYS A 406 18.06 -13.97 1.08
N ARG A 407 19.22 -14.07 1.75
CA ARG A 407 20.05 -15.29 1.77
C ARG A 407 19.29 -16.51 2.31
N GLN A 408 18.47 -16.32 3.33
CA GLN A 408 17.62 -17.41 3.86
C GLN A 408 16.61 -17.90 2.82
N VAL A 409 16.02 -17.00 2.03
CA VAL A 409 15.11 -17.37 0.92
C VAL A 409 15.87 -18.07 -0.20
N GLU A 410 17.04 -17.57 -0.60
CA GLU A 410 17.90 -18.20 -1.63
C GLU A 410 18.30 -19.64 -1.24
N MET A 411 18.60 -19.88 0.05
CA MET A 411 18.85 -21.22 0.57
C MET A 411 17.61 -22.12 0.45
N TRP A 412 16.43 -21.65 0.88
CA TRP A 412 15.19 -22.43 0.76
C TRP A 412 14.80 -22.73 -0.69
N GLU A 413 15.06 -21.82 -1.62
CA GLU A 413 14.87 -22.05 -3.04
C GLU A 413 15.79 -23.17 -3.55
N LYS A 414 17.08 -23.13 -3.18
CA LYS A 414 18.05 -24.18 -3.53
C LYS A 414 17.64 -25.55 -2.98
N ASP A 415 17.33 -25.63 -1.67
CA ASP A 415 16.92 -26.87 -1.01
C ASP A 415 15.65 -27.45 -1.66
N SER A 416 14.69 -26.58 -2.01
CA SER A 416 13.47 -26.97 -2.72
C SER A 416 13.78 -27.54 -4.10
N TRP A 417 14.68 -26.91 -4.88
CA TRP A 417 15.09 -27.40 -6.19
C TRP A 417 15.86 -28.71 -6.14
N GLU A 418 16.67 -28.94 -5.11
CA GLU A 418 17.34 -30.23 -4.91
C GLU A 418 16.33 -31.33 -4.57
N SER A 419 15.37 -31.07 -3.65
CA SER A 419 14.31 -32.04 -3.33
C SER A 419 13.43 -32.43 -4.53
N LEU A 420 13.22 -31.50 -5.48
CA LEU A 420 12.45 -31.73 -6.71
C LEU A 420 13.23 -32.45 -7.83
N LYS A 421 14.56 -32.55 -7.72
CA LYS A 421 15.40 -33.26 -8.70
C LYS A 421 15.67 -34.72 -8.32
N PHE A 422 15.51 -35.07 -7.05
CA PHE A 422 15.86 -36.37 -6.48
C PHE A 422 14.67 -37.10 -5.80
N GLY A 423 13.43 -36.64 -6.05
CA GLY A 423 12.18 -37.19 -5.49
C GLY A 423 11.18 -37.65 -6.54
#